data_AF-A0A522ERZ0-F1
#
_entry.id   AF-A0A522ERZ0-F1
#
_cell.length_a   1.000
_cell.length_b   1.000
_cell.length_c   1.000
_cell.angle_alpha   90.00
_cell.angle_beta   90.00
_cell.angle_gamma   90.00
#
_symmetry.space_group_name_H-M   'P 1'
#
loop_
_entity.id
_entity.type
_entity.pdbx_description
1 polymer ?
#
loop_
_entity_poly.entity_id
_entity_poly.type
_entity_poly.pdbx_seq_one_letter_code
_entity_poly.pdbx_strand_id
1 'polypeptide(L)'
;MAYELNSLLMKCEADDFSFLIDRIESFTNLSSDTELNEALGSFKQGGRRSQKESLAKTLEREIRYLGSSDIAYAYRKLTSSEEPAGVSIHEIIEDVSKKLKVRQKLIGGVEAKLERLVKFTVEKMFFELKPEQQREMFDKAGVGKDQQDEFFDKIKKNKAYFLPILFSLLGPEITATIVQGLAVAAIAAFIGRKAAEELLKNLIARFPWWAEWLGPIVWGLSLGWLAIDLQGAANRKTIPVLLYLGIVGLRDGPEDGDAFWSEPSSD
;
A
#
# COMPACT_ATOMS: atom_id res chain seq x y z
N MET A 1 11.79 10.01 -18.92
CA MET A 1 10.44 10.02 -18.34
C MET A 1 10.41 10.97 -17.15
N ALA A 2 9.31 11.64 -16.82
CA ALA A 2 9.28 12.41 -15.56
C ALA A 2 9.25 11.46 -14.35
N TYR A 3 9.61 11.97 -13.16
CA TYR A 3 9.39 11.26 -11.89
C TYR A 3 7.87 11.16 -11.63
N GLU A 4 7.32 9.95 -11.73
CA GLU A 4 5.89 9.64 -11.72
C GLU A 4 5.31 9.52 -10.30
N LEU A 5 6.13 9.19 -9.31
CA LEU A 5 5.74 9.07 -7.89
C LEU A 5 6.00 10.34 -7.09
N ASN A 6 6.66 11.35 -7.67
CA ASN A 6 7.13 12.50 -6.92
C ASN A 6 6.01 13.21 -6.14
N SER A 7 4.82 13.41 -6.71
CA SER A 7 3.69 14.03 -5.98
C SER A 7 3.29 13.22 -4.75
N LEU A 8 3.18 11.90 -4.90
CA LEU A 8 2.79 10.98 -3.85
C LEU A 8 3.88 10.85 -2.77
N LEU A 9 5.15 10.72 -3.18
CA LEU A 9 6.29 10.67 -2.27
C LEU A 9 6.49 11.99 -1.52
N MET A 10 6.04 13.11 -2.07
CA MET A 10 6.02 14.36 -1.35
C MET A 10 4.96 14.40 -0.23
N LYS A 11 4.04 13.43 -0.14
CA LYS A 11 3.18 13.22 1.03
C LYS A 11 3.88 12.45 2.15
N CYS A 12 4.97 11.72 1.86
CA CYS A 12 5.68 10.90 2.83
C CYS A 12 6.36 11.71 3.95
N GLU A 13 6.32 11.21 5.17
CA GLU A 13 7.09 11.68 6.32
C GLU A 13 8.36 10.83 6.53
N ALA A 14 9.20 11.21 7.50
CA ALA A 14 10.51 10.57 7.70
C ALA A 14 10.44 9.05 7.91
N ASP A 15 9.45 8.54 8.66
CA ASP A 15 9.29 7.08 8.83
C ASP A 15 8.54 6.42 7.67
N ASP A 16 7.82 7.16 6.81
CA ASP A 16 7.32 6.61 5.54
C ASP A 16 8.53 6.26 4.66
N PHE A 17 9.47 7.20 4.55
CA PHE A 17 10.73 6.98 3.85
C PHE A 17 11.56 5.88 4.49
N SER A 18 11.68 5.85 5.84
CA SER A 18 12.42 4.79 6.54
C SER A 18 11.85 3.42 6.21
N PHE A 19 10.53 3.24 6.31
CA PHE A 19 9.87 1.98 5.94
C PHE A 19 10.11 1.59 4.48
N LEU A 20 9.94 2.53 3.54
CA LEU A 20 10.12 2.26 2.11
C LEU A 20 11.56 1.87 1.77
N ILE A 21 12.55 2.56 2.36
CA ILE A 21 13.97 2.26 2.19
C ILE A 21 14.28 0.86 2.74
N ASP A 22 13.87 0.54 3.97
CA ASP A 22 14.08 -0.77 4.60
C ASP A 22 13.48 -1.94 3.80
N ARG A 23 12.48 -1.69 2.95
CA ARG A 23 11.90 -2.72 2.06
C ARG A 23 12.62 -2.86 0.73
N ILE A 24 13.23 -1.79 0.25
CA ILE A 24 13.96 -1.78 -1.01
C ILE A 24 15.39 -2.29 -0.82
N GLU A 25 16.01 -2.00 0.34
CA GLU A 25 17.40 -2.35 0.67
C GLU A 25 17.79 -3.75 0.18
N SER A 26 18.89 -3.83 -0.56
CA SER A 26 19.32 -5.03 -1.24
C SER A 26 20.76 -5.35 -0.91
N PHE A 27 21.03 -6.60 -0.52
CA PHE A 27 22.40 -7.11 -0.32
C PHE A 27 23.32 -6.96 -1.53
N THR A 28 22.78 -6.69 -2.72
CA THR A 28 23.54 -6.52 -3.97
C THR A 28 23.76 -5.05 -4.39
N ASN A 29 23.09 -4.07 -3.78
CA ASN A 29 23.14 -2.65 -4.19
C ASN A 29 23.51 -1.70 -3.02
N LEU A 30 24.57 -2.05 -2.30
CA LEU A 30 25.04 -1.34 -1.09
C LEU A 30 25.29 0.16 -1.29
N SER A 31 25.69 0.58 -2.50
CA SER A 31 25.93 2.00 -2.81
C SER A 31 24.64 2.82 -2.83
N SER A 32 23.56 2.23 -3.34
CA SER A 32 22.25 2.89 -3.38
C SER A 32 21.61 2.97 -2.01
N ASP A 33 21.76 1.90 -1.21
CA ASP A 33 21.29 1.86 0.17
C ASP A 33 21.99 2.94 1.02
N THR A 34 23.28 3.20 0.76
CA THR A 34 24.02 4.29 1.41
C THR A 34 23.48 5.67 1.00
N GLU A 35 23.27 5.90 -0.31
CA GLU A 35 22.73 7.16 -0.83
C GLU A 35 21.32 7.47 -0.25
N LEU A 36 20.44 6.46 -0.18
CA LEU A 36 19.10 6.60 0.39
C LEU A 36 19.15 6.94 1.88
N ASN A 37 19.98 6.25 2.65
CA ASN A 37 20.11 6.49 4.10
C ASN A 37 20.73 7.87 4.40
N GLU A 38 21.71 8.32 3.62
CA GLU A 38 22.28 9.67 3.73
C GLU A 38 21.25 10.76 3.39
N ALA A 39 20.47 10.55 2.33
CA ALA A 39 19.40 11.46 1.92
C ALA A 39 18.30 11.54 2.99
N LEU A 40 17.92 10.40 3.58
CA LEU A 40 16.97 10.34 4.69
C LEU A 40 17.52 11.05 5.94
N GLY A 41 18.77 10.82 6.31
CA GLY A 41 19.43 11.50 7.41
C GLY A 41 19.44 13.03 7.22
N SER A 42 19.76 13.47 6.00
CA SER A 42 19.74 14.88 5.62
C SER A 42 18.34 15.51 5.71
N PHE A 43 17.31 14.77 5.28
CA PHE A 43 15.92 15.20 5.41
C PHE A 43 15.48 15.28 6.88
N LYS A 44 15.81 14.28 7.71
CA LYS A 44 15.51 14.27 9.15
C LYS A 44 16.15 15.46 9.90
N GLN A 45 17.36 15.87 9.51
CA GLN A 45 18.06 16.99 10.15
C GLN A 45 17.59 18.37 9.66
N GLY A 46 17.34 18.51 8.36
CA GLY A 46 17.09 19.82 7.75
C GLY A 46 15.62 20.13 7.46
N GLY A 47 14.78 19.12 7.26
CA GLY A 47 13.34 19.26 6.95
C GLY A 47 13.01 20.04 5.67
N ARG A 48 14.00 20.42 4.83
CA ARG A 48 13.76 21.31 3.69
C ARG A 48 13.05 20.58 2.56
N ARG A 49 12.14 21.29 1.89
CA ARG A 49 11.40 20.77 0.73
C ARG A 49 12.32 20.22 -0.37
N SER A 50 13.44 20.88 -0.65
CA SER A 50 14.41 20.42 -1.65
C SER A 50 15.12 19.11 -1.25
N GLN A 51 15.36 18.89 0.04
CA GLN A 51 15.93 17.64 0.54
C GLN A 51 14.93 16.49 0.40
N LYS A 52 13.65 16.76 0.71
CA LYS A 52 12.56 15.81 0.53
C LYS A 52 12.34 15.45 -0.94
N GLU A 53 12.40 16.44 -1.84
CA GLU A 53 12.28 16.21 -3.28
C GLU A 53 13.45 15.37 -3.82
N SER A 54 14.67 15.64 -3.37
CA SER A 54 15.84 14.81 -3.73
C SER A 54 15.65 13.37 -3.25
N LEU A 55 15.24 13.18 -1.99
CA LEU A 55 14.98 11.87 -1.42
C LEU A 55 13.86 11.12 -2.17
N ALA A 56 12.78 11.81 -2.52
CA ALA A 56 11.67 11.25 -3.30
C ALA A 56 12.14 10.76 -4.67
N LYS A 57 12.96 11.54 -5.37
CA LYS A 57 13.52 11.17 -6.69
C LYS A 57 14.45 9.96 -6.58
N THR A 58 15.36 9.96 -5.60
CA THR A 58 16.25 8.82 -5.34
C THR A 58 15.43 7.56 -5.03
N LEU A 59 14.42 7.67 -4.17
CA LEU A 59 13.56 6.53 -3.82
C LEU A 59 12.78 5.99 -5.02
N GLU A 60 12.18 6.86 -5.85
CA GLU A 60 11.49 6.41 -7.06
C GLU A 60 12.42 5.66 -8.01
N ARG A 61 13.66 6.12 -8.19
CA ARG A 61 14.66 5.43 -9.01
C ARG A 61 14.91 4.01 -8.51
N GLU A 62 15.00 3.81 -7.20
CA GLU A 62 15.20 2.48 -6.62
C GLU A 62 13.96 1.59 -6.71
N ILE A 63 12.76 2.17 -6.62
CA ILE A 63 11.51 1.44 -6.91
C ILE A 63 11.50 0.97 -8.37
N ARG A 64 11.92 1.81 -9.32
CA ARG A 64 12.04 1.46 -10.74
C ARG A 64 13.08 0.38 -10.99
N TYR A 65 14.21 0.45 -10.28
CA TYR A 65 15.23 -0.60 -10.32
C TYR A 65 14.66 -1.94 -9.82
N LEU A 66 13.98 -1.93 -8.67
CA LEU A 66 13.36 -3.11 -8.07
C LEU A 66 12.31 -3.79 -9.00
N GLY A 67 11.53 -2.97 -9.73
CA GLY A 67 10.57 -3.47 -10.71
C GLY A 67 11.20 -3.96 -12.03
N SER A 68 12.48 -3.67 -12.27
CA SER A 68 13.19 -4.06 -13.49
C SER A 68 13.91 -5.40 -13.31
N SER A 69 14.10 -6.14 -14.41
CA SER A 69 15.21 -7.12 -14.43
C SER A 69 16.54 -6.37 -14.56
N ASP A 70 17.61 -6.88 -13.95
CA ASP A 70 18.94 -6.24 -13.97
C ASP A 70 19.41 -5.92 -15.41
N ILE A 71 19.12 -6.84 -16.35
CA ILE A 71 19.45 -6.69 -17.77
C ILE A 71 18.61 -5.59 -18.43
N ALA A 72 17.30 -5.53 -18.15
CA ALA A 72 16.43 -4.49 -18.70
C ALA A 72 16.78 -3.11 -18.14
N TYR A 73 17.15 -3.02 -16.86
CA TYR A 73 17.60 -1.77 -16.24
C TYR A 73 18.90 -1.27 -16.86
N ALA A 74 19.92 -2.14 -16.98
CA ALA A 74 21.20 -1.80 -17.59
C ALA A 74 21.03 -1.40 -19.06
N TYR A 75 20.21 -2.13 -19.83
CA TYR A 75 19.90 -1.78 -21.22
C TYR A 75 19.24 -0.41 -21.32
N ARG A 76 18.22 -0.11 -20.52
CA ARG A 76 17.53 1.20 -20.53
C ARG A 76 18.45 2.34 -20.08
N LYS A 77 19.29 2.11 -19.06
CA LYS A 77 20.29 3.09 -18.62
C LYS A 77 21.32 3.43 -19.72
N LEU A 78 21.67 2.45 -20.57
CA LEU A 78 22.67 2.61 -21.63
C LEU A 78 22.09 3.08 -22.97
N THR A 79 20.84 2.74 -23.27
CA THR A 79 20.22 2.97 -24.60
C THR A 79 19.12 4.01 -24.61
N SER A 80 18.56 4.38 -23.47
CA SER A 80 17.53 5.42 -23.36
C SER A 80 18.14 6.68 -22.75
N SER A 81 17.90 7.84 -23.37
CA SER A 81 18.20 9.18 -22.80
C SER A 81 17.26 9.54 -21.64
N GLU A 82 16.54 8.56 -21.09
CA GLU A 82 15.46 8.75 -20.14
C GLU A 82 15.97 8.60 -18.71
N GLU A 83 16.05 9.72 -18.00
CA GLU A 83 16.14 9.73 -16.53
C GLU A 83 14.75 9.88 -15.93
N PRO A 84 14.39 9.16 -14.86
CA PRO A 84 15.14 8.05 -14.25
C PRO A 84 15.06 6.76 -15.10
N ALA A 85 16.14 5.96 -15.09
CA ALA A 85 16.18 4.66 -15.76
C ALA A 85 15.31 3.61 -15.03
N GLY A 86 14.89 2.57 -15.76
CA GLY A 86 14.12 1.43 -15.24
C GLY A 86 12.72 1.30 -15.83
N VAL A 87 11.93 0.37 -15.30
CA VAL A 87 10.52 0.16 -15.66
C VAL A 87 9.68 1.39 -15.27
N SER A 88 8.63 1.73 -16.04
CA SER A 88 7.68 2.79 -15.65
C SER A 88 6.89 2.40 -14.40
N ILE A 89 6.54 3.35 -13.53
CA ILE A 89 5.75 3.03 -12.32
C ILE A 89 4.39 2.43 -12.71
N HIS A 90 3.80 2.89 -13.81
CA HIS A 90 2.59 2.31 -14.39
C HIS A 90 2.73 0.82 -14.71
N GLU A 91 3.84 0.41 -15.33
CA GLU A 91 4.12 -0.99 -15.66
C GLU A 91 4.35 -1.83 -14.39
N ILE A 92 5.05 -1.28 -13.37
CA ILE A 92 5.21 -1.97 -12.07
C ILE A 92 3.84 -2.20 -11.41
N ILE A 93 2.97 -1.18 -11.42
CA ILE A 93 1.60 -1.30 -10.88
C ILE A 93 0.82 -2.34 -11.67
N GLU A 94 0.93 -2.37 -13.01
CA GLU A 94 0.24 -3.36 -13.84
C GLU A 94 0.69 -4.79 -13.53
N ASP A 95 1.99 -5.02 -13.39
CA ASP A 95 2.55 -6.35 -13.07
C ASP A 95 2.11 -6.83 -11.68
N VAL A 96 2.17 -5.94 -10.68
CA VAL A 96 1.65 -6.24 -9.35
C VAL A 96 0.14 -6.47 -9.38
N SER A 97 -0.61 -5.69 -10.16
CA SER A 97 -2.07 -5.86 -10.30
C SER A 97 -2.41 -7.20 -10.94
N LYS A 98 -1.72 -7.61 -12.00
CA LYS A 98 -1.88 -8.96 -12.60
C LYS A 98 -1.63 -10.06 -11.57
N LYS A 99 -0.58 -9.90 -10.76
CA LYS A 99 -0.20 -10.88 -9.74
C LYS A 99 -1.22 -10.98 -8.60
N LEU A 100 -1.76 -9.85 -8.16
CA LEU A 100 -2.82 -9.78 -7.15
C LEU A 100 -4.23 -10.03 -7.73
N LYS A 101 -4.35 -10.20 -9.05
CA LYS A 101 -5.61 -10.36 -9.80
C LYS A 101 -6.53 -9.14 -9.64
N VAL A 102 -5.95 -7.95 -9.59
CA VAL A 102 -6.65 -6.66 -9.51
C VAL A 102 -6.88 -6.11 -10.92
N ARG A 103 -8.11 -5.73 -11.23
CA ARG A 103 -8.44 -5.04 -12.48
C ARG A 103 -8.20 -3.54 -12.33
N GLN A 104 -7.25 -3.02 -13.10
CA GLN A 104 -6.96 -1.59 -13.15
C GLN A 104 -7.83 -0.91 -14.22
N LYS A 105 -8.26 0.33 -13.97
CA LYS A 105 -8.80 1.18 -15.05
C LYS A 105 -7.66 1.60 -15.98
N LEU A 106 -7.97 1.70 -17.28
CA LEU A 106 -7.02 2.17 -18.29
C LEU A 106 -6.54 3.59 -17.96
N ILE A 107 -7.48 4.48 -17.64
CA ILE A 107 -7.24 5.89 -17.31
C ILE A 107 -7.11 6.06 -15.79
N GLY A 108 -6.20 6.93 -15.36
CA GLY A 108 -5.96 7.31 -13.96
C GLY A 108 -4.50 7.61 -13.71
N GLY A 109 -4.21 8.51 -12.76
CA GLY A 109 -2.85 8.79 -12.29
C GLY A 109 -2.24 7.59 -11.55
N VAL A 110 -0.95 7.72 -11.22
CA VAL A 110 -0.25 6.71 -10.40
C VAL A 110 -0.92 6.54 -9.04
N GLU A 111 -1.32 7.63 -8.41
CA GLU A 111 -1.96 7.64 -7.10
C GLU A 111 -3.30 6.88 -7.13
N ALA A 112 -4.25 7.26 -8.00
CA ALA A 112 -5.52 6.54 -8.16
C ALA A 112 -5.36 5.04 -8.48
N LYS A 113 -4.32 4.66 -9.25
CA LYS A 113 -4.05 3.24 -9.55
C LYS A 113 -3.53 2.48 -8.32
N LEU A 114 -2.72 3.12 -7.47
CA LEU A 114 -2.25 2.55 -6.20
C LEU A 114 -3.38 2.47 -5.17
N GLU A 115 -4.24 3.49 -5.08
CA GLU A 115 -5.44 3.45 -4.23
C GLU A 115 -6.38 2.32 -4.66
N ARG A 116 -6.59 2.15 -5.98
CA ARG A 116 -7.36 1.01 -6.52
C ARG A 116 -6.71 -0.33 -6.19
N LEU A 117 -5.39 -0.41 -6.24
CA LEU A 117 -4.66 -1.61 -5.82
C LEU A 117 -4.96 -1.96 -4.35
N VAL A 118 -4.95 -0.96 -3.47
CA VAL A 118 -5.34 -1.12 -2.06
C VAL A 118 -6.79 -1.58 -1.95
N LYS A 119 -7.76 -0.87 -2.56
CA LYS A 119 -9.19 -1.22 -2.55
C LYS A 119 -9.46 -2.69 -2.86
N PHE A 120 -8.96 -3.19 -3.99
CA PHE A 120 -9.20 -4.58 -4.37
C PHE A 120 -8.47 -5.57 -3.48
N THR A 121 -7.26 -5.23 -3.01
CA THR A 121 -6.51 -6.09 -2.09
C THR A 121 -7.24 -6.26 -0.77
N VAL A 122 -7.79 -5.18 -0.21
CA VAL A 122 -8.51 -5.23 1.07
C VAL A 122 -9.85 -5.94 0.95
N GLU A 123 -10.57 -5.75 -0.16
CA GLU A 123 -11.81 -6.45 -0.44
C GLU A 123 -11.61 -7.96 -0.51
N LYS A 124 -10.65 -8.38 -1.33
CA LYS A 124 -10.28 -9.79 -1.45
C LYS A 124 -9.91 -10.35 -0.08
N MET A 125 -9.05 -9.64 0.64
CA MET A 125 -8.60 -10.06 1.96
C MET A 125 -9.76 -10.22 2.95
N PHE A 126 -10.67 -9.25 3.02
CA PHE A 126 -11.85 -9.33 3.88
C PHE A 126 -12.68 -10.59 3.59
N PHE A 127 -12.96 -10.88 2.32
CA PHE A 127 -13.78 -12.04 1.94
C PHE A 127 -13.09 -13.39 2.11
N GLU A 128 -11.76 -13.42 2.21
CA GLU A 128 -10.99 -14.63 2.49
C GLU A 128 -10.90 -14.92 4.00
N LEU A 129 -11.17 -13.93 4.87
CA LEU A 129 -11.26 -14.13 6.31
C LEU A 129 -12.39 -15.10 6.68
N LYS A 130 -12.20 -15.82 7.79
CA LYS A 130 -13.29 -16.60 8.40
C LYS A 130 -14.40 -15.66 8.90
N PRO A 131 -15.68 -16.07 8.90
CA PRO A 131 -16.79 -15.23 9.37
C PRO A 131 -16.56 -14.66 10.77
N GLU A 132 -15.94 -15.42 11.67
CA GLU A 132 -15.63 -14.98 13.03
C GLU A 132 -14.59 -13.85 13.03
N GLN A 133 -13.59 -13.93 12.16
CA GLN A 133 -12.55 -12.90 12.01
C GLN A 133 -13.11 -11.63 11.35
N GLN A 134 -14.05 -11.77 10.41
CA GLN A 134 -14.73 -10.61 9.81
C GLN A 134 -15.54 -9.84 10.87
N ARG A 135 -16.27 -10.55 11.73
CA ARG A 135 -17.04 -9.94 12.84
C ARG A 135 -16.14 -9.33 13.90
N GLU A 136 -15.08 -10.03 14.30
CA GLU A 136 -14.11 -9.51 15.27
C GLU A 136 -13.45 -8.22 14.78
N MET A 137 -13.18 -8.11 13.46
CA MET A 137 -12.66 -6.89 12.84
C MET A 137 -13.64 -5.71 12.99
N PHE A 138 -14.94 -5.94 12.78
CA PHE A 138 -15.98 -4.94 13.00
C PHE A 138 -16.11 -4.54 14.47
N ASP A 139 -16.10 -5.51 15.39
CA ASP A 139 -16.15 -5.26 16.83
C ASP A 139 -14.98 -4.36 17.26
N LYS A 140 -13.76 -4.66 16.77
CA LYS A 140 -12.54 -3.88 17.02
C LYS A 140 -12.59 -2.48 16.41
N ALA A 141 -13.28 -2.32 15.28
CA ALA A 141 -13.54 -1.02 14.66
C ALA A 141 -14.67 -0.23 15.35
N GLY A 142 -15.25 -0.74 16.45
CA GLY A 142 -16.31 -0.08 17.21
C GLY A 142 -17.70 -0.19 16.59
N VAL A 143 -17.92 -1.16 15.69
CA VAL A 143 -19.18 -1.32 14.96
C VAL A 143 -20.15 -2.19 15.75
N GLY A 144 -21.34 -1.68 16.02
CA GLY A 144 -22.37 -2.40 16.77
C GLY A 144 -22.94 -3.60 16.02
N LYS A 145 -23.44 -4.61 16.76
CA LYS A 145 -23.97 -5.87 16.18
C LYS A 145 -25.04 -5.65 15.11
N ASP A 146 -25.97 -4.73 15.33
CA ASP A 146 -27.05 -4.43 14.38
C ASP A 146 -26.50 -3.93 13.03
N GLN A 147 -25.49 -3.05 13.06
CA GLN A 147 -24.83 -2.55 11.85
C GLN A 147 -24.02 -3.64 11.15
N GLN A 148 -23.39 -4.55 11.90
CA GLN A 148 -22.69 -5.70 11.34
C GLN A 148 -23.67 -6.63 10.61
N ASP A 149 -24.79 -6.97 11.25
CA ASP A 149 -25.78 -7.87 10.67
C ASP A 149 -26.40 -7.25 9.41
N GLU A 150 -26.70 -5.95 9.43
CA GLU A 150 -27.14 -5.22 8.24
C GLU A 150 -26.08 -5.24 7.12
N PHE A 151 -24.80 -5.04 7.45
CA PHE A 151 -23.70 -5.15 6.50
C PHE A 151 -23.65 -6.54 5.85
N PHE A 152 -23.65 -7.61 6.67
CA PHE A 152 -23.56 -8.98 6.18
C PHE A 152 -24.78 -9.38 5.36
N ASP A 153 -25.97 -8.86 5.67
CA ASP A 153 -27.18 -9.14 4.89
C ASP A 153 -27.18 -8.41 3.53
N LYS A 154 -26.65 -7.19 3.47
CA LYS A 154 -26.50 -6.47 2.20
C LYS A 154 -25.41 -7.09 1.32
N ILE A 155 -24.25 -7.43 1.89
CA ILE A 155 -23.09 -7.90 1.12
C ILE A 155 -23.25 -9.32 0.56
N LYS A 156 -24.08 -10.17 1.19
CA LYS A 156 -24.46 -11.50 0.66
C LYS A 156 -25.03 -11.43 -0.76
N LYS A 157 -25.71 -10.33 -1.11
CA LYS A 157 -26.36 -10.16 -2.42
C LYS A 157 -25.37 -9.82 -3.52
N ASN A 158 -24.37 -8.99 -3.22
CA ASN A 158 -23.34 -8.61 -4.18
C ASN A 158 -22.06 -8.13 -3.48
N LYS A 159 -20.98 -8.91 -3.59
CA LYS A 159 -19.68 -8.62 -2.97
C LYS A 159 -18.98 -7.40 -3.57
N ALA A 160 -19.30 -7.01 -4.81
CA ALA A 160 -18.73 -5.83 -5.46
C ALA A 160 -19.08 -4.52 -4.72
N TYR A 161 -20.11 -4.54 -3.87
CA TYR A 161 -20.56 -3.38 -3.09
C TYR A 161 -19.93 -3.30 -1.69
N PHE A 162 -18.81 -3.99 -1.45
CA PHE A 162 -18.11 -3.98 -0.16
C PHE A 162 -17.87 -2.56 0.38
N LEU A 163 -17.09 -1.74 -0.32
CA LEU A 163 -16.83 -0.37 0.12
C LEU A 163 -18.08 0.51 0.13
N PRO A 164 -18.97 0.50 -0.89
CA PRO A 164 -20.19 1.30 -0.85
C PRO A 164 -21.08 0.98 0.37
N ILE A 165 -21.18 -0.30 0.74
CA ILE A 165 -21.98 -0.72 1.90
C ILE A 165 -21.30 -0.31 3.20
N LEU A 166 -19.97 -0.48 3.34
CA LEU A 166 -19.24 0.04 4.51
C LEU A 166 -19.45 1.55 4.67
N PHE A 167 -19.23 2.30 3.59
CA PHE A 167 -19.31 3.75 3.59
C PHE A 167 -20.71 4.24 3.98
N SER A 168 -21.76 3.66 3.39
CA SER A 168 -23.14 4.06 3.67
C SER A 168 -23.64 3.66 5.07
N LEU A 169 -23.15 2.56 5.64
CA LEU A 169 -23.59 2.06 6.95
C LEU A 169 -22.78 2.62 8.12
N LEU A 170 -21.48 2.79 7.92
CA LEU A 170 -20.51 3.06 8.99
C LEU A 170 -19.88 4.45 8.88
N GLY A 171 -20.07 5.12 7.74
CA GLY A 171 -19.47 6.41 7.47
C GLY A 171 -18.00 6.34 7.04
N PRO A 172 -17.43 7.49 6.64
CA PRO A 172 -16.09 7.58 6.06
C PRO A 172 -14.98 7.15 7.02
N GLU A 173 -15.07 7.53 8.30
CA GLU A 173 -14.00 7.30 9.29
C GLU A 173 -13.80 5.81 9.61
N ILE A 174 -14.89 5.09 9.88
CA ILE A 174 -14.86 3.65 10.15
C ILE A 174 -14.50 2.87 8.88
N THR A 175 -14.99 3.32 7.72
CA THR A 175 -14.64 2.69 6.44
C THR A 175 -13.15 2.82 6.14
N ALA A 176 -12.57 4.02 6.30
CA ALA A 176 -11.14 4.25 6.13
C ALA A 176 -10.32 3.40 7.11
N THR A 177 -10.75 3.32 8.37
CA THR A 177 -10.17 2.45 9.41
C THR A 177 -10.11 1.00 8.95
N ILE A 178 -11.24 0.42 8.53
CA ILE A 178 -11.29 -0.97 8.07
C ILE A 178 -10.37 -1.20 6.85
N VAL A 179 -10.42 -0.30 5.86
CA VAL A 179 -9.59 -0.38 4.65
C VAL A 179 -8.11 -0.32 4.99
N GLN A 180 -7.67 0.67 5.77
CA GLN A 180 -6.28 0.82 6.17
C GLN A 180 -5.81 -0.37 7.02
N GLY A 181 -6.65 -0.87 7.91
CA GLY A 181 -6.40 -2.07 8.70
C GLY A 181 -6.09 -3.31 7.89
N LEU A 182 -6.98 -3.59 6.94
CA LEU A 182 -6.83 -4.70 6.01
C LEU A 182 -5.59 -4.50 5.12
N ALA A 183 -5.31 -3.28 4.67
CA ALA A 183 -4.13 -3.00 3.85
C ALA A 183 -2.82 -3.24 4.62
N VAL A 184 -2.73 -2.79 5.87
CA VAL A 184 -1.57 -3.02 6.74
C VAL A 184 -1.40 -4.50 7.03
N ALA A 185 -2.48 -5.21 7.30
CA ALA A 185 -2.44 -6.64 7.51
C ALA A 185 -2.03 -7.40 6.22
N ALA A 186 -2.47 -6.95 5.04
CA ALA A 186 -1.98 -7.47 3.76
C ALA A 186 -0.47 -7.26 3.61
N ILE A 187 0.05 -6.06 3.90
CA ILE A 187 1.49 -5.75 3.88
C ILE A 187 2.25 -6.65 4.87
N ALA A 188 1.72 -6.83 6.09
CA ALA A 188 2.31 -7.67 7.13
C ALA A 188 2.52 -9.13 6.68
N ALA A 189 1.61 -9.66 5.85
CA ALA A 189 1.74 -10.98 5.26
C ALA A 189 2.97 -11.13 4.34
N PHE A 190 3.45 -10.04 3.73
CA PHE A 190 4.61 -10.04 2.84
C PHE A 190 5.94 -9.85 3.57
N ILE A 191 5.96 -8.99 4.60
CA ILE A 191 7.21 -8.53 5.22
C ILE A 191 7.65 -9.36 6.43
N GLY A 192 6.77 -10.26 6.89
CA GLY A 192 7.03 -11.12 8.04
C GLY A 192 6.82 -10.40 9.38
N ARG A 193 6.69 -11.19 10.45
CA ARG A 193 6.23 -10.73 11.76
C ARG A 193 7.03 -9.57 12.36
N LYS A 194 8.37 -9.64 12.34
CA LYS A 194 9.22 -8.59 12.94
C LYS A 194 9.05 -7.23 12.25
N ALA A 195 9.12 -7.21 10.92
CA ALA A 195 8.94 -5.99 10.15
C ALA A 195 7.49 -5.47 10.23
N ALA A 196 6.51 -6.37 10.37
CA ALA A 196 5.12 -5.99 10.62
C ALA A 196 4.94 -5.32 12.00
N GLU A 197 5.63 -5.79 13.04
CA GLU A 197 5.62 -5.15 14.37
C GLU A 197 6.20 -3.72 14.33
N GLU A 198 7.28 -3.52 13.56
CA GLU A 198 7.88 -2.19 13.38
C GLU A 198 7.00 -1.25 12.55
N LEU A 199 6.46 -1.74 11.43
CA LEU A 199 5.48 -1.00 10.62
C LEU A 199 4.28 -0.58 11.49
N LEU A 200 3.77 -1.49 12.30
CA LEU A 200 2.64 -1.23 13.17
C LEU A 200 2.97 -0.16 14.21
N LYS A 201 4.14 -0.23 14.87
CA LYS A 201 4.57 0.81 15.83
C LYS A 201 4.66 2.18 15.17
N ASN A 202 5.22 2.26 13.96
CA ASN A 202 5.35 3.50 13.23
C ASN A 202 3.98 4.08 12.83
N LEU A 203 3.06 3.24 12.35
CA LEU A 203 1.71 3.65 12.01
C LEU A 203 0.92 4.10 13.25
N ILE A 204 1.00 3.37 14.35
CA ILE A 204 0.33 3.72 15.61
C ILE A 204 0.81 5.09 16.12
N ALA A 205 2.10 5.39 16.03
CA ALA A 205 2.64 6.68 16.45
C ALA A 205 2.06 7.86 15.66
N ARG A 206 1.60 7.61 14.43
CA ARG A 206 1.07 8.63 13.50
C ARG A 206 -0.44 8.71 13.53
N PHE A 207 -1.07 7.61 13.88
CA PHE A 207 -2.50 7.49 14.01
C PHE A 207 -2.82 6.89 15.38
N PRO A 208 -2.74 7.69 16.46
CA PRO A 208 -2.89 7.18 17.83
C PRO A 208 -4.23 6.47 18.06
N TRP A 209 -5.28 6.94 17.39
CA TRP A 209 -6.62 6.33 17.39
C TRP A 209 -6.66 4.95 16.74
N TRP A 210 -5.65 4.59 15.96
CA TRP A 210 -5.52 3.26 15.32
C TRP A 210 -4.88 2.23 16.24
N ALA A 211 -4.19 2.67 17.31
CA ALA A 211 -3.48 1.79 18.24
C ALA A 211 -4.36 0.67 18.80
N GLU A 212 -5.61 1.02 19.11
CA GLU A 212 -6.55 0.16 19.84
C GLU A 212 -7.05 -1.00 18.97
N TRP A 213 -7.07 -0.85 17.65
CA TRP A 213 -7.67 -1.83 16.75
C TRP A 213 -6.72 -2.42 15.71
N LEU A 214 -5.68 -1.69 15.25
CA LEU A 214 -4.76 -2.19 14.22
C LEU A 214 -3.99 -3.43 14.67
N GLY A 215 -3.43 -3.41 15.88
CA GLY A 215 -2.68 -4.56 16.41
C GLY A 215 -3.54 -5.82 16.47
N PRO A 216 -4.71 -5.77 17.14
CA PRO A 216 -5.60 -6.90 17.20
C PRO A 216 -6.13 -7.39 15.83
N ILE A 217 -6.31 -6.52 14.84
CA ILE A 217 -6.64 -6.94 13.46
C ILE A 217 -5.43 -7.62 12.82
N VAL A 218 -4.27 -6.94 12.73
CA VAL A 218 -3.06 -7.46 12.08
C VAL A 218 -2.64 -8.82 12.66
N TRP A 219 -2.74 -9.02 13.98
CA TRP A 219 -2.38 -10.28 14.63
C TRP A 219 -3.50 -11.32 14.70
N GLY A 220 -4.76 -10.90 14.59
CA GLY A 220 -5.93 -11.80 14.61
C GLY A 220 -6.21 -12.43 13.24
N LEU A 221 -5.75 -11.81 12.14
CA LEU A 221 -5.97 -12.30 10.79
C LEU A 221 -4.91 -13.35 10.40
N SER A 222 -5.37 -14.56 10.07
CA SER A 222 -4.52 -15.65 9.59
C SER A 222 -4.39 -15.58 8.06
N LEU A 223 -3.38 -14.87 7.57
CA LEU A 223 -3.20 -14.58 6.13
C LEU A 223 -2.33 -15.61 5.40
N GLY A 224 -2.44 -16.88 5.78
CA GLY A 224 -1.59 -17.97 5.27
C GLY A 224 -1.61 -18.10 3.75
N TRP A 225 -2.69 -17.70 3.06
CA TRP A 225 -2.82 -17.79 1.61
C TRP A 225 -2.06 -16.69 0.84
N LEU A 226 -1.92 -15.46 1.37
CA LEU A 226 -1.22 -14.36 0.70
C LEU A 226 0.27 -14.68 0.49
N ALA A 227 0.88 -15.42 1.40
CA ALA A 227 2.27 -15.84 1.31
C ALA A 227 2.51 -17.01 0.32
N ILE A 228 1.48 -17.83 0.05
CA ILE A 228 1.61 -19.05 -0.75
C ILE A 228 1.61 -18.75 -2.27
N ASP A 229 0.86 -17.74 -2.73
CA ASP A 229 0.73 -17.41 -4.17
C ASP A 229 1.92 -16.58 -4.74
N LEU A 230 2.88 -16.19 -3.89
CA LEU A 230 3.85 -15.12 -4.16
C LEU A 230 5.30 -15.52 -3.83
N GLN A 231 5.77 -16.61 -4.44
CA GLN A 231 7.15 -17.12 -4.29
C GLN A 231 8.24 -16.31 -5.01
N GLY A 232 7.91 -15.30 -5.80
CA GLY A 232 8.91 -14.46 -6.48
C GLY A 232 9.58 -13.48 -5.53
N ALA A 233 10.92 -13.52 -5.42
CA ALA A 233 11.69 -12.66 -4.52
C ALA A 233 11.46 -11.14 -4.77
N ALA A 234 11.31 -10.73 -6.03
CA ALA A 234 10.99 -9.34 -6.39
C ALA A 234 9.60 -8.92 -5.86
N ASN A 235 8.58 -9.79 -6.00
CA ASN A 235 7.23 -9.49 -5.56
C ASN A 235 7.11 -9.28 -4.04
N ARG A 236 7.96 -9.95 -3.25
CA ARG A 236 7.99 -9.79 -1.78
C ARG A 236 8.46 -8.40 -1.33
N LYS A 237 9.08 -7.63 -2.22
CA LYS A 237 9.47 -6.24 -1.98
C LYS A 237 8.53 -5.25 -2.68
N THR A 238 8.24 -5.48 -3.97
CA THR A 238 7.45 -4.54 -4.77
C THR A 238 6.01 -4.42 -4.27
N ILE A 239 5.37 -5.53 -3.90
CA ILE A 239 3.98 -5.50 -3.42
C ILE A 239 3.81 -4.68 -2.13
N PRO A 240 4.56 -4.95 -1.05
CA PRO A 240 4.40 -4.15 0.17
C PRO A 240 4.76 -2.68 -0.04
N VAL A 241 5.72 -2.35 -0.92
CA VAL A 241 6.05 -0.97 -1.29
C VAL A 241 4.86 -0.28 -1.98
N LEU A 242 4.26 -0.90 -3.00
CA LEU A 242 3.14 -0.29 -3.72
C LEU A 242 1.87 -0.19 -2.85
N LEU A 243 1.56 -1.21 -2.05
CA LEU A 243 0.43 -1.16 -1.12
C LEU A 243 0.62 -0.05 -0.09
N TYR A 244 1.83 0.13 0.43
CA TYR A 244 2.13 1.20 1.37
C TYR A 244 1.98 2.58 0.73
N LEU A 245 2.46 2.76 -0.50
CA LEU A 245 2.28 4.01 -1.24
C LEU A 245 0.79 4.30 -1.52
N GLY A 246 -0.02 3.27 -1.77
CA GLY A 246 -1.48 3.41 -1.85
C GLY A 246 -2.11 3.88 -0.53
N ILE A 247 -1.67 3.34 0.62
CA ILE A 247 -2.09 3.82 1.95
C ILE A 247 -1.70 5.29 2.14
N VAL A 248 -0.49 5.67 1.74
CA VAL A 248 0.00 7.06 1.78
C VAL A 248 -0.88 7.98 0.94
N GLY A 249 -1.35 7.54 -0.24
CA GLY A 249 -2.29 8.29 -1.08
C GLY A 249 -3.62 8.55 -0.37
N LEU A 250 -4.19 7.49 0.23
CA LEU A 250 -5.47 7.54 0.95
C LEU A 250 -5.46 8.41 2.22
N ARG A 251 -4.30 8.82 2.74
CA ARG A 251 -4.19 9.64 3.97
C ARG A 251 -4.91 10.98 3.86
N ASP A 252 -4.88 11.60 2.68
CA ASP A 252 -5.51 12.90 2.43
C ASP A 252 -6.91 12.76 1.79
N GLY A 253 -7.44 11.53 1.75
CA GLY A 253 -8.60 11.15 0.95
C GLY A 253 -8.18 10.67 -0.45
N PRO A 254 -9.00 9.82 -1.10
CA PRO A 254 -8.69 9.25 -2.40
C PRO A 254 -8.67 10.28 -3.53
N GLU A 255 -7.79 10.11 -4.52
CA GLU A 255 -7.68 10.97 -5.71
C GLU A 255 -9.00 11.03 -6.50
N ASP A 256 -9.71 9.89 -6.59
CA ASP A 256 -11.03 9.79 -7.24
C ASP A 256 -12.19 10.34 -6.36
N GLY A 257 -11.91 10.87 -5.16
CA GLY A 257 -12.91 11.40 -4.23
C GLY A 257 -13.96 10.36 -3.83
N ASP A 258 -15.23 10.79 -3.71
CA ASP A 258 -16.33 9.91 -3.30
C ASP A 258 -16.57 8.72 -4.24
N ALA A 259 -16.13 8.79 -5.49
CA ALA A 259 -16.23 7.69 -6.45
C ALA A 259 -15.42 6.47 -5.99
N PHE A 260 -14.29 6.68 -5.30
CA PHE A 260 -13.51 5.60 -4.72
C PHE A 260 -14.34 4.73 -3.76
N TRP A 261 -15.15 5.38 -2.90
CA TRP A 261 -15.97 4.72 -1.89
C TRP A 261 -17.28 4.16 -2.43
N SER A 262 -17.90 4.87 -3.38
CA SER A 262 -19.26 4.61 -3.85
C SER A 262 -19.33 3.72 -5.09
N GLU A 263 -18.27 3.64 -5.90
CA GLU A 263 -18.26 2.75 -7.06
C GLU A 263 -18.07 1.28 -6.63
N PRO A 264 -18.89 0.35 -7.14
CA PRO A 264 -18.65 -1.06 -6.98
C PRO A 264 -17.33 -1.47 -7.62
N SER A 265 -16.64 -2.42 -7.00
CA SER A 265 -15.48 -3.05 -7.63
C SER A 265 -15.92 -3.80 -8.87
N SER A 266 -15.38 -3.41 -10.02
CA SER A 266 -15.70 -4.05 -11.29
C SER A 266 -15.16 -5.48 -11.29
N ASP A 267 -16.05 -6.47 -11.36
CA ASP A 267 -15.72 -7.90 -11.51
C ASP A 267 -14.86 -8.18 -12.75
#